data_AF-A0A2V4DF75-F1
#
_entry.id   AF-A0A2V4DF75-F1
#
_cell.length_a   1.000
_cell.length_b   1.000
_cell.length_c   1.000
_cell.angle_alpha   90.00
_cell.angle_beta   90.00
_cell.angle_gamma   90.00
#
_symmetry.space_group_name_H-M   'P 1'
#
loop_
_entity.id
_entity.type
_entity.pdbx_description
1 polymer ?
#
loop_
_entity_poly.entity_id
_entity_poly.type
_entity_poly.pdbx_seq_one_letter_code
_entity_poly.pdbx_strand_id
1 'polypeptide(L)'
;KKNAPPPLCDWNHETYLLGIELGISGRHVIPLPTQPSLLERFLTVWGGRPSTLVSDRLRAATRHLTKIVGLHSEDARITPLERSFSLYRSIIDGNPNVEVIDNGLVVKGGLNILWRITPGRGAHNAPYLIQTMAPNKVGLGQPICMFDDAELPLGDRLCSVVLGLLNDDKIIHQFEQIKYAVHQYKIVNARDHITTALGDLFP
;
A
#
# COMPACT_ATOMS: atom_id res chain seq x y z
N LYS A 1 24.88 8.66 24.69
CA LYS A 1 24.62 9.55 23.54
C LYS A 1 23.39 8.99 22.82
N LYS A 2 22.27 9.73 22.77
CA LYS A 2 21.08 9.31 22.01
C LYS A 2 21.47 9.36 20.53
N ASN A 3 21.44 8.23 19.84
CA ASN A 3 21.64 8.18 18.40
C ASN A 3 20.49 8.95 17.75
N ALA A 4 20.79 10.13 17.19
CA ALA A 4 19.84 10.83 16.33
C ALA A 4 19.45 9.87 15.19
N PRO A 5 18.16 9.81 14.80
CA PRO A 5 17.75 8.99 13.68
C PRO A 5 18.60 9.36 12.46
N PRO A 6 19.00 8.36 11.64
CA PRO A 6 19.78 8.64 10.44
C PRO A 6 19.03 9.67 9.58
N PRO A 7 19.75 10.66 9.01
CA PRO A 7 19.13 11.71 8.23
C PRO A 7 18.38 11.15 7.03
N LEU A 8 17.29 11.83 6.65
CA LEU A 8 16.40 11.48 5.52
C LEU A 8 17.10 11.52 4.14
N CYS A 9 18.32 12.02 4.07
CA CYS A 9 19.13 12.10 2.86
C CYS A 9 20.59 11.82 3.20
N ASP A 10 21.33 11.27 2.23
CA ASP A 10 22.77 11.09 2.35
C ASP A 10 23.48 12.35 1.87
N TRP A 11 24.51 12.76 2.62
CA TRP A 11 25.15 14.05 2.47
C TRP A 11 26.46 13.84 1.73
N ASN A 12 26.57 14.35 0.49
CA ASN A 12 27.86 14.58 -0.12
C ASN A 12 28.15 16.09 -0.09
N HIS A 13 29.43 16.46 -0.06
CA HIS A 13 29.86 17.85 0.16
C HIS A 13 29.54 18.81 -1.01
N GLU A 14 28.99 18.29 -2.11
CA GLU A 14 28.74 19.02 -3.36
C GLU A 14 27.23 19.14 -3.68
N THR A 15 26.40 18.17 -3.27
CA THR A 15 24.96 18.13 -3.57
C THR A 15 24.16 17.35 -2.50
N TYR A 16 22.87 17.65 -2.40
CA TYR A 16 21.93 16.88 -1.58
C TYR A 16 21.43 15.69 -2.40
N LEU A 17 21.55 14.45 -1.89
CA LEU A 17 21.09 13.24 -2.58
C LEU A 17 19.95 12.57 -1.82
N LEU A 18 18.90 12.19 -2.55
CA LEU A 18 17.82 11.34 -2.03
C LEU A 18 18.02 9.90 -2.53
N GLY A 19 18.25 8.98 -1.61
CA GLY A 19 18.28 7.54 -1.88
C GLY A 19 16.86 6.99 -2.07
N ILE A 20 16.68 6.07 -3.01
CA ILE A 20 15.40 5.42 -3.31
C ILE A 20 15.67 3.95 -3.69
N GLU A 21 14.97 3.03 -3.03
CA GLU A 21 15.01 1.59 -3.33
C GLU A 21 13.98 1.21 -4.41
N LEU A 22 14.45 0.67 -5.54
CA LEU A 22 13.61 0.24 -6.66
C LEU A 22 13.42 -1.29 -6.73
N GLY A 23 13.63 -2.00 -5.61
CA GLY A 23 13.37 -3.44 -5.53
C GLY A 23 14.44 -4.22 -6.29
N ILE A 24 14.05 -4.98 -7.31
CA ILE A 24 14.99 -5.81 -8.10
C ILE A 24 16.04 -4.95 -8.81
N SER A 25 15.68 -3.73 -9.20
CA SER A 25 16.62 -2.78 -9.83
C SER A 25 17.66 -2.23 -8.86
N GLY A 26 17.55 -2.53 -7.56
CA GLY A 26 18.47 -2.04 -6.54
C GLY A 26 18.30 -0.55 -6.23
N ARG A 27 19.34 0.01 -5.62
CA ARG A 27 19.30 1.35 -5.03
C ARG A 27 19.72 2.42 -6.02
N HIS A 28 19.01 3.53 -5.97
CA HIS A 28 19.27 4.68 -6.81
C HIS A 28 19.30 5.95 -5.98
N VAL A 29 20.03 6.96 -6.46
CA VAL A 29 20.03 8.31 -5.90
C VAL A 29 19.55 9.30 -6.95
N ILE A 30 18.85 10.32 -6.48
CA ILE A 30 18.53 11.51 -7.28
C ILE A 30 19.05 12.77 -6.59
N PRO A 31 19.54 13.77 -7.34
CA PRO A 31 19.91 15.05 -6.77
C PRO A 31 18.67 15.81 -6.31
N LEU A 32 18.76 16.38 -5.12
CA LEU A 32 17.80 17.33 -4.57
C LEU A 32 18.25 18.78 -4.88
N PRO A 33 17.32 19.75 -4.81
CA PRO A 33 17.66 21.16 -4.99
C PRO A 33 18.78 21.62 -4.04
N THR A 34 19.75 22.37 -4.57
CA THR A 34 20.84 22.97 -3.78
C THR A 34 20.44 24.29 -3.12
N GLN A 35 19.38 24.94 -3.59
CA GLN A 35 18.84 26.15 -2.97
C GLN A 35 18.18 25.79 -1.62
N PRO A 36 18.63 26.38 -0.49
CA PRO A 36 18.16 26.00 0.85
C PRO A 36 16.64 26.11 1.04
N SER A 37 16.00 27.14 0.51
CA SER A 37 14.54 27.34 0.62
C SER A 37 13.74 26.27 -0.15
N LEU A 38 14.23 25.83 -1.31
CA LEU A 38 13.60 24.75 -2.07
C LEU A 38 13.82 23.40 -1.40
N LEU A 39 15.02 23.16 -0.88
CA LEU A 39 15.33 21.96 -0.11
C LEU A 39 14.45 21.88 1.15
N GLU A 40 14.36 22.96 1.93
CA GLU A 40 13.51 23.02 3.11
C GLU A 40 12.05 22.72 2.76
N ARG A 41 11.53 23.33 1.69
CA ARG A 41 10.15 23.10 1.25
C ARG A 41 9.95 21.67 0.78
N PHE A 42 10.90 21.11 0.04
CA PHE A 42 10.88 19.70 -0.37
C PHE A 42 10.86 18.80 0.85
N LEU A 43 11.78 18.96 1.80
CA LEU A 43 11.89 18.14 3.01
C LEU A 43 10.65 18.29 3.91
N THR A 44 10.08 19.48 3.99
CA THR A 44 8.83 19.75 4.73
C THR A 44 7.66 18.96 4.13
N VAL A 45 7.54 18.97 2.80
CA VAL A 45 6.52 18.18 2.09
C VAL A 45 6.82 16.70 2.17
N TRP A 46 8.06 16.30 1.97
CA TRP A 46 8.54 14.93 2.11
C TRP A 46 8.28 14.37 3.51
N GLY A 47 8.34 15.22 4.54
CA GLY A 47 8.09 14.89 5.93
C GLY A 47 6.62 14.86 6.35
N GLY A 48 5.68 15.20 5.48
CA GLY A 48 4.24 15.07 5.75
C GLY A 48 3.44 16.37 5.82
N ARG A 49 4.04 17.54 5.58
CA ARG A 49 3.35 18.85 5.67
C ARG A 49 3.09 19.45 4.27
N PRO A 50 1.93 20.07 3.99
CA PRO A 50 0.84 20.39 4.92
C PRO A 50 -0.06 19.19 5.23
N SER A 51 0.03 18.10 4.46
CA SER A 51 -0.71 16.87 4.74
C SER A 51 0.01 15.63 4.22
N THR A 52 -0.33 14.49 4.81
CA THR A 52 0.14 13.16 4.39
C THR A 52 -0.19 12.87 2.93
N LEU A 53 -1.37 13.27 2.45
CA LEU A 53 -1.77 13.13 1.05
C LEU A 53 -0.80 13.83 0.07
N VAL A 54 -0.39 15.06 0.37
CA VAL A 54 0.54 15.82 -0.48
C VAL A 54 1.92 15.17 -0.45
N SER A 55 2.35 14.75 0.74
CA SER A 55 3.60 14.03 0.93
C SER A 55 3.65 12.73 0.11
N ASP A 56 2.62 11.89 0.22
CA ASP A 56 2.51 10.61 -0.48
C ASP A 56 2.55 10.78 -2.00
N ARG A 57 1.89 11.81 -2.53
CA ARG A 57 1.98 12.17 -3.96
C ARG A 57 3.38 12.57 -4.38
N LEU A 58 4.06 13.42 -3.59
CA LEU A 58 5.44 13.82 -3.87
C LEU A 58 6.35 12.59 -3.89
N ARG A 59 6.21 11.68 -2.93
CA ARG A 59 7.00 10.44 -2.83
C ARG A 59 6.74 9.51 -4.01
N ALA A 60 5.47 9.31 -4.38
CA ALA A 60 5.10 8.49 -5.53
C ALA A 60 5.66 9.05 -6.84
N ALA A 61 5.54 10.37 -7.07
CA ALA A 61 6.10 11.05 -8.22
C ALA A 61 7.63 10.95 -8.26
N THR A 62 8.27 11.14 -7.10
CA THR A 62 9.73 11.04 -6.96
C THR A 62 10.22 9.63 -7.27
N ARG A 63 9.57 8.60 -6.74
CA ARG A 63 9.88 7.20 -7.05
C ARG A 63 9.73 6.89 -8.54
N HIS A 64 8.67 7.40 -9.17
CA HIS A 64 8.47 7.21 -10.61
C HIS A 64 9.59 7.90 -11.41
N LEU A 65 9.94 9.14 -11.03
CA LEU A 65 11.03 9.89 -11.63
C LEU A 65 12.38 9.17 -11.48
N THR A 66 12.67 8.58 -10.32
CA THR A 66 13.91 7.82 -10.08
C THR A 66 14.08 6.66 -11.08
N LYS A 67 13.01 6.02 -11.53
CA LYS A 67 13.10 4.96 -12.56
C LYS A 67 13.63 5.48 -13.90
N ILE A 68 13.50 6.79 -14.16
CA ILE A 68 13.86 7.44 -15.42
C ILE A 68 15.25 8.06 -15.31
N VAL A 69 15.56 8.72 -14.19
CA VAL A 69 16.77 9.57 -14.06
C VAL A 69 17.67 9.21 -12.87
N GLY A 70 17.33 8.17 -12.10
CA GLY A 70 18.10 7.76 -10.93
C GLY A 70 19.46 7.19 -11.30
N LEU A 71 20.47 7.49 -10.50
CA LEU A 71 21.81 6.90 -10.61
C LEU A 71 21.94 5.74 -9.63
N HIS A 72 22.41 4.58 -10.08
CA HIS A 72 22.58 3.42 -9.20
C HIS A 72 23.60 3.69 -8.09
N SER A 73 23.28 3.36 -6.84
CA SER A 73 24.13 3.57 -5.66
C SER A 73 23.77 2.62 -4.52
N GLU A 74 24.56 1.55 -4.34
CA GLU A 74 24.31 0.51 -3.33
C GLU A 74 24.46 1.00 -1.88
N ASP A 75 25.18 2.09 -1.65
CA ASP A 75 25.46 2.65 -0.32
C ASP A 75 24.41 3.66 0.15
N ALA A 76 23.41 3.98 -0.69
CA ALA A 76 22.39 4.97 -0.36
C ALA A 76 21.64 4.61 0.93
N ARG A 77 21.55 5.56 1.87
CA ARG A 77 20.84 5.42 3.15
C ARG A 77 19.32 5.37 2.94
N ILE A 78 18.68 4.45 3.65
CA ILE A 78 17.23 4.21 3.58
C ILE A 78 16.50 5.09 4.60
N THR A 79 15.53 5.89 4.14
CA THR A 79 14.67 6.65 5.04
C THR A 79 13.68 5.77 5.81
N PRO A 80 13.20 6.15 7.01
CA PRO A 80 12.17 5.38 7.73
C PRO A 80 10.92 5.09 6.88
N LEU A 81 10.57 6.01 6.00
CA LEU A 81 9.47 5.88 5.07
C LEU A 81 9.77 4.94 3.89
N GLU A 82 10.97 5.00 3.30
CA GLU A 82 11.38 3.99 2.33
C GLU A 82 11.36 2.61 2.94
N ARG A 83 11.83 2.48 4.19
CA ARG A 83 11.77 1.22 4.93
C ARG A 83 10.33 0.71 5.05
N SER A 84 9.39 1.61 5.28
CA SER A 84 7.95 1.30 5.34
C SER A 84 7.42 0.71 4.01
N PHE A 85 7.74 1.35 2.87
CA PHE A 85 7.33 0.82 1.56
C PHE A 85 8.12 -0.42 1.13
N SER A 86 9.38 -0.55 1.54
CA SER A 86 10.19 -1.75 1.29
C SER A 86 9.64 -2.94 2.06
N LEU A 87 9.19 -2.76 3.31
CA LEU A 87 8.48 -3.78 4.07
C LEU A 87 7.17 -4.16 3.37
N TYR A 88 6.40 -3.16 2.94
CA TYR A 88 5.15 -3.42 2.21
C TYR A 88 5.40 -4.22 0.94
N ARG A 89 6.43 -3.86 0.18
CA ARG A 89 6.79 -4.55 -1.05
C ARG A 89 7.27 -5.98 -0.78
N SER A 90 8.05 -6.21 0.27
CA SER A 90 8.50 -7.56 0.62
C SER A 90 7.34 -8.47 1.03
N ILE A 91 6.31 -7.92 1.68
CA ILE A 91 5.06 -8.65 1.97
C ILE A 91 4.32 -8.98 0.68
N ILE A 92 4.15 -8.03 -0.24
CA ILE A 92 3.46 -8.30 -1.51
C ILE A 92 4.21 -9.37 -2.32
N ASP A 93 5.51 -9.16 -2.54
CA ASP A 93 6.32 -10.03 -3.40
C ASP A 93 6.55 -11.41 -2.77
N GLY A 94 6.57 -11.49 -1.43
CA GLY A 94 6.79 -12.73 -0.70
C GLY A 94 5.54 -13.59 -0.50
N ASN A 95 4.35 -13.12 -0.87
CA ASN A 95 3.09 -13.83 -0.62
C ASN A 95 2.36 -14.16 -1.93
N PRO A 96 2.24 -15.45 -2.32
CA PRO A 96 1.59 -15.84 -3.59
C PRO A 96 0.07 -15.59 -3.60
N ASN A 97 -0.51 -15.33 -2.43
CA ASN A 97 -1.93 -14.98 -2.27
C ASN A 97 -2.22 -13.49 -2.51
N VAL A 98 -1.21 -12.70 -2.88
CA VAL A 98 -1.36 -11.28 -3.21
C VAL A 98 -1.08 -11.08 -4.69
N GLU A 99 -2.08 -10.60 -5.43
CA GLU A 99 -1.99 -10.26 -6.85
C GLU A 99 -1.98 -8.74 -7.01
N VAL A 100 -1.01 -8.22 -7.77
CA VAL A 100 -0.99 -6.82 -8.20
C VAL A 100 -1.84 -6.64 -9.45
N ILE A 101 -2.78 -5.70 -9.41
CA ILE A 101 -3.66 -5.36 -10.54
C ILE A 101 -3.48 -3.89 -10.92
N ASP A 102 -3.94 -3.49 -12.11
CA ASP A 102 -3.72 -2.15 -12.69
C ASP A 102 -4.05 -0.98 -11.75
N ASN A 103 -5.08 -1.13 -10.91
CA ASN A 103 -5.49 -0.10 -9.95
C ASN A 103 -5.61 -0.63 -8.51
N GLY A 104 -4.63 -1.43 -8.06
CA GLY A 104 -4.54 -1.86 -6.67
C GLY A 104 -4.01 -3.27 -6.46
N LEU A 105 -4.58 -3.96 -5.49
CA LEU A 105 -4.20 -5.31 -5.10
C LEU A 105 -5.44 -6.17 -4.91
N VAL A 106 -5.27 -7.47 -5.14
CA VAL A 106 -6.20 -8.52 -4.71
C VAL A 106 -5.48 -9.40 -3.70
N VAL A 107 -6.08 -9.59 -2.53
CA VAL A 107 -5.56 -10.45 -1.46
C VAL A 107 -6.53 -11.61 -1.29
N LYS A 108 -6.04 -12.84 -1.45
CA LYS A 108 -6.78 -14.06 -1.17
C LYS A 108 -6.58 -14.44 0.30
N GLY A 109 -7.61 -14.24 1.12
CA GLY A 109 -7.57 -14.52 2.56
C GLY A 109 -7.66 -16.01 2.91
N GLY A 110 -7.40 -16.34 4.17
CA GLY A 110 -7.51 -17.71 4.73
C GLY A 110 -8.90 -18.34 4.62
N LEU A 111 -9.97 -17.52 4.56
CA LEU A 111 -11.34 -17.96 4.28
C LEU A 111 -11.62 -18.19 2.79
N ASN A 112 -10.59 -18.13 1.94
CA ASN A 112 -10.68 -18.25 0.48
C ASN A 112 -11.53 -17.14 -0.17
N ILE A 113 -11.54 -15.96 0.44
CA ILE A 113 -12.24 -14.76 -0.02
C ILE A 113 -11.25 -13.86 -0.74
N LEU A 114 -11.68 -13.27 -1.85
CA LEU A 114 -10.91 -12.25 -2.57
C LEU A 114 -11.21 -10.88 -2.00
N TRP A 115 -10.19 -10.18 -1.55
CA TRP A 115 -10.25 -8.82 -1.04
C TRP A 115 -9.55 -7.87 -2.00
N ARG A 116 -10.22 -6.80 -2.39
CA ARG A 116 -9.64 -5.71 -3.17
C ARG A 116 -9.13 -4.62 -2.25
N ILE A 117 -7.94 -4.12 -2.54
CA ILE A 117 -7.44 -2.85 -2.02
C ILE A 117 -7.20 -1.92 -3.20
N THR A 118 -7.81 -0.74 -3.24
CA THR A 118 -7.61 0.23 -4.32
C THR A 118 -7.35 1.64 -3.79
N PRO A 119 -6.61 2.49 -4.51
CA PRO A 119 -6.48 3.90 -4.15
C PRO A 119 -7.83 4.63 -4.20
N GLY A 120 -8.10 5.50 -3.23
CA GLY A 120 -9.29 6.35 -3.20
C GLY A 120 -9.75 6.65 -1.78
N ARG A 121 -10.93 7.24 -1.61
CA ARG A 121 -11.46 7.57 -0.28
C ARG A 121 -12.22 6.37 0.29
N GLY A 122 -11.57 5.63 1.18
CA GLY A 122 -12.19 4.54 1.92
C GLY A 122 -12.99 5.00 3.13
N ALA A 123 -13.37 4.04 3.95
CA ALA A 123 -14.02 4.30 5.23
C ALA A 123 -13.15 5.23 6.09
N HIS A 124 -13.78 6.17 6.80
CA HIS A 124 -13.11 7.20 7.61
C HIS A 124 -12.05 8.04 6.87
N ASN A 125 -12.20 8.23 5.55
CA ASN A 125 -11.25 8.94 4.68
C ASN A 125 -9.85 8.29 4.58
N ALA A 126 -9.74 7.00 4.86
CA ALA A 126 -8.53 6.24 4.52
C ALA A 126 -8.16 6.45 3.04
N PRO A 127 -6.87 6.55 2.68
CA PRO A 127 -6.43 6.82 1.30
C PRO A 127 -6.56 5.60 0.36
N TYR A 128 -7.23 4.55 0.82
CA TYR A 128 -7.50 3.32 0.09
C TYR A 128 -8.88 2.76 0.45
N LEU A 129 -9.52 2.07 -0.48
CA LEU A 129 -10.77 1.32 -0.27
C LEU A 129 -10.46 -0.16 -0.11
N ILE A 130 -11.13 -0.81 0.83
CA ILE A 130 -11.06 -2.26 1.07
C ILE A 130 -12.44 -2.85 0.85
N GLN A 131 -12.58 -3.81 -0.06
CA GLN A 131 -13.87 -4.46 -0.37
C GLN A 131 -13.66 -5.94 -0.67
N THR A 132 -14.69 -6.78 -0.51
CA THR A 132 -14.65 -8.13 -1.07
C THR A 132 -14.85 -8.07 -2.59
N MET A 133 -14.42 -9.08 -3.32
CA MET A 133 -14.59 -9.21 -4.77
C MET A 133 -15.26 -10.52 -5.11
N ALA A 134 -16.26 -10.49 -5.98
CA ALA A 134 -16.80 -11.70 -6.59
C ALA A 134 -15.74 -12.39 -7.49
N PRO A 135 -15.91 -13.69 -7.82
CA PRO A 135 -15.01 -14.42 -8.73
C PRO A 135 -14.83 -13.77 -10.09
N ASN A 136 -15.85 -13.04 -10.57
CA ASN A 136 -15.79 -12.24 -11.80
C ASN A 136 -15.03 -10.89 -11.64
N LYS A 137 -14.31 -10.72 -10.53
CA LYS A 137 -13.53 -9.54 -10.16
C LYS A 137 -14.35 -8.25 -9.97
N VAL A 138 -15.66 -8.34 -9.75
CA VAL A 138 -16.50 -7.20 -9.38
C VAL A 138 -16.44 -6.94 -7.88
N GLY A 139 -16.23 -5.69 -7.46
CA GLY A 139 -16.24 -5.30 -6.04
C GLY A 139 -17.63 -5.46 -5.43
N LEU A 140 -17.71 -6.05 -4.23
CA LEU A 140 -18.94 -6.33 -3.52
C LEU A 140 -19.06 -5.50 -2.25
N GLY A 141 -20.30 -5.06 -1.97
CA GLY A 141 -20.64 -4.36 -0.74
C GLY A 141 -20.00 -2.98 -0.60
N GLN A 142 -20.16 -2.39 0.59
CA GLN A 142 -19.55 -1.10 0.92
C GLN A 142 -18.09 -1.28 1.34
N PRO A 143 -17.21 -0.30 1.07
CA PRO A 143 -15.85 -0.31 1.58
C PRO A 143 -15.80 -0.43 3.10
N ILE A 144 -14.95 -1.32 3.60
CA ILE A 144 -14.75 -1.52 5.04
C ILE A 144 -13.53 -0.74 5.55
N CYS A 145 -13.49 -0.50 6.86
CA CYS A 145 -12.33 0.05 7.54
C CYS A 145 -11.52 -1.09 8.17
N MET A 146 -10.20 -1.05 8.00
CA MET A 146 -9.28 -1.92 8.73
C MET A 146 -8.06 -1.13 9.14
N PHE A 147 -7.69 -1.23 10.43
CA PHE A 147 -6.40 -0.81 10.97
C PHE A 147 -5.78 0.45 10.33
N ASP A 148 -6.52 1.56 10.31
CA ASP A 148 -6.00 2.82 9.77
C ASP A 148 -5.72 3.80 10.92
N ASP A 149 -4.56 3.62 11.55
CA ASP A 149 -4.01 4.61 12.48
C ASP A 149 -3.23 5.66 11.68
N ALA A 150 -3.78 6.86 11.54
CA ALA A 150 -3.25 7.94 10.71
C ALA A 150 -1.84 8.41 11.10
N GLU A 151 -1.32 8.00 12.27
CA GLU A 151 0.01 8.36 12.73
C GLU A 151 1.13 7.52 12.08
N LEU A 152 0.81 6.34 11.52
CA LEU A 152 1.80 5.46 10.90
C LEU A 152 2.06 5.82 9.41
N PRO A 153 3.28 5.62 8.90
CA PRO A 153 3.57 5.75 7.47
C PRO A 153 2.64 4.87 6.62
N LEU A 154 2.26 5.35 5.44
CA LEU A 154 1.29 4.65 4.57
C LEU A 154 1.68 3.20 4.26
N GLY A 155 2.97 2.90 4.04
CA GLY A 155 3.44 1.54 3.81
C GLY A 155 3.12 0.61 4.99
N ASP A 156 3.34 1.05 6.22
CA ASP A 156 3.14 0.25 7.44
C ASP A 156 1.64 -0.01 7.70
N ARG A 157 0.81 0.98 7.40
CA ARG A 157 -0.65 0.85 7.43
C ARG A 157 -1.12 -0.19 6.42
N LEU A 158 -0.65 -0.08 5.17
CA LEU A 158 -0.96 -1.05 4.11
C LEU A 158 -0.41 -2.46 4.43
N CYS A 159 0.76 -2.57 5.07
CA CYS A 159 1.27 -3.85 5.57
C CYS A 159 0.28 -4.49 6.53
N SER A 160 -0.20 -3.73 7.51
CA SER A 160 -1.13 -4.19 8.54
C SER A 160 -2.45 -4.65 7.93
N VAL A 161 -2.96 -3.90 6.95
CA VAL A 161 -4.15 -4.27 6.18
C VAL A 161 -3.93 -5.57 5.40
N VAL A 162 -2.87 -5.67 4.59
CA VAL A 162 -2.61 -6.87 3.77
C VAL A 162 -2.41 -8.11 4.64
N LEU A 163 -1.59 -8.01 5.70
CA LEU A 163 -1.38 -9.12 6.63
C LEU A 163 -2.66 -9.51 7.37
N GLY A 164 -3.48 -8.54 7.75
CA GLY A 164 -4.79 -8.79 8.33
C GLY A 164 -5.69 -9.57 7.37
N LEU A 165 -5.80 -9.13 6.12
CA LEU A 165 -6.63 -9.77 5.09
C LEU A 165 -6.14 -11.17 4.71
N LEU A 166 -4.82 -11.40 4.68
CA LEU A 166 -4.26 -12.74 4.50
C LEU A 166 -4.70 -13.70 5.62
N ASN A 167 -4.96 -13.17 6.82
CA ASN A 167 -5.42 -13.91 7.99
C ASN A 167 -6.89 -13.57 8.34
N ASP A 168 -7.74 -13.36 7.33
CA ASP A 168 -9.15 -13.01 7.52
C ASP A 168 -9.93 -14.04 8.37
N ASP A 169 -9.52 -15.30 8.39
CA ASP A 169 -10.05 -16.36 9.24
C ASP A 169 -9.79 -16.12 10.74
N LYS A 170 -8.77 -15.34 11.08
CA LYS A 170 -8.46 -14.95 12.46
C LYS A 170 -9.17 -13.65 12.85
N ILE A 171 -9.15 -12.67 11.96
CA ILE A 171 -9.65 -11.32 12.29
C ILE A 171 -11.16 -11.17 12.10
N ILE A 172 -11.83 -12.11 11.42
CA ILE A 172 -13.30 -12.14 11.32
C ILE A 172 -14.00 -12.16 12.70
N HIS A 173 -13.35 -12.75 13.71
CA HIS A 173 -13.87 -12.82 15.08
C HIS A 173 -13.60 -11.55 15.90
N GLN A 174 -12.80 -10.63 15.37
CA GLN A 174 -12.35 -9.42 16.07
C GLN A 174 -13.02 -8.15 15.52
N PHE A 175 -13.40 -8.15 14.23
CA PHE A 175 -13.96 -6.98 13.55
C PHE A 175 -15.31 -7.30 12.89
N GLU A 176 -16.38 -6.68 13.40
CA GLU A 176 -17.74 -6.84 12.88
C GLU A 176 -17.87 -6.44 11.40
N GLN A 177 -17.09 -5.45 10.95
CA GLN A 177 -17.10 -5.01 9.54
C GLN A 177 -16.60 -6.09 8.59
N ILE A 178 -15.59 -6.86 9.01
CA ILE A 178 -15.04 -7.99 8.25
C ILE A 178 -16.07 -9.11 8.23
N LYS A 179 -16.63 -9.46 9.39
CA LYS A 179 -17.69 -10.46 9.51
C LYS A 179 -18.88 -10.15 8.60
N TYR A 180 -19.32 -8.90 8.56
CA TYR A 180 -20.38 -8.45 7.67
C TYR A 180 -20.00 -8.59 6.19
N ALA A 181 -18.82 -8.12 5.79
CA ALA A 181 -18.36 -8.22 4.40
C ALA A 181 -18.21 -9.67 3.93
N VAL A 182 -17.71 -10.56 4.79
CA VAL A 182 -17.63 -12.01 4.56
C VAL A 182 -19.02 -12.61 4.39
N HIS A 183 -19.98 -12.22 5.23
CA HIS A 183 -21.36 -12.70 5.12
C HIS A 183 -22.01 -12.27 3.79
N GLN A 184 -21.84 -11.01 3.39
CA GLN A 184 -22.32 -10.52 2.09
C GLN A 184 -21.70 -11.28 0.91
N TYR A 185 -20.38 -11.50 0.95
CA TYR A 185 -19.68 -12.30 -0.06
C TYR A 185 -20.28 -13.70 -0.19
N LYS A 186 -20.56 -14.37 0.94
CA LYS A 186 -21.15 -15.72 0.93
C LYS A 186 -22.55 -15.72 0.33
N ILE A 187 -23.39 -14.73 0.63
CA ILE A 187 -24.75 -14.62 0.05
C ILE A 187 -24.70 -14.45 -1.46
N VAL A 188 -23.85 -13.54 -1.96
CA VAL A 188 -23.75 -13.26 -3.40
C VAL A 188 -23.29 -14.50 -4.16
N ASN A 189 -22.23 -15.15 -3.70
CA ASN A 189 -21.70 -16.33 -4.40
C ASN A 189 -22.58 -17.57 -4.26
N ALA A 190 -23.33 -17.72 -3.16
CA ALA A 190 -24.33 -18.78 -3.03
C ALA A 190 -25.47 -18.61 -4.06
N ARG A 191 -25.85 -17.37 -4.38
CA ARG A 191 -26.86 -17.09 -5.42
C ARG A 191 -26.33 -17.39 -6.80
N ASP A 192 -25.08 -17.05 -7.11
CA ASP A 192 -24.49 -17.35 -8.42
C ASP A 192 -24.41 -18.87 -8.67
N HIS A 193 -24.08 -19.68 -7.65
CA HIS A 193 -24.12 -21.14 -7.76
C HIS A 193 -25.52 -21.69 -8.05
N ILE A 194 -26.57 -21.13 -7.45
CA ILE A 194 -27.98 -21.54 -7.70
C ILE A 194 -28.41 -21.16 -9.13
N THR A 195 -28.06 -19.95 -9.58
CA THR A 195 -28.44 -19.48 -10.93
C THR A 195 -27.72 -20.25 -12.03
N THR A 196 -26.46 -20.63 -11.82
CA THR A 196 -25.69 -21.44 -12.76
C THR A 196 -26.24 -22.87 -12.82
N ALA A 197 -26.54 -23.48 -11.67
CA ALA A 197 -27.14 -24.82 -11.61
C ALA A 197 -28.55 -24.90 -12.24
N LEU A 198 -29.33 -23.83 -12.18
CA LEU A 198 -30.64 -23.75 -12.84
C LEU A 198 -30.54 -23.49 -14.35
N GLY A 199 -29.51 -22.76 -14.80
CA GLY A 199 -29.22 -22.55 -16.22
C GLY A 199 -28.77 -23.83 -16.93
N ASP A 200 -28.04 -24.70 -16.25
CA ASP A 200 -27.62 -26.01 -16.78
C ASP A 200 -28.76 -27.06 -16.79
N LEU A 201 -29.87 -26.80 -16.10
CA LEU A 201 -31.05 -27.67 -16.06
C LEU A 201 -32.08 -27.37 -17.17
N PHE A 202 -31.90 -26.27 -17.92
CA PHE A 202 -32.76 -25.90 -19.05
C PHE A 202 -31.90 -25.38 -20.22
N PRO A 203 -31.36 -26.28 -21.08
CA PRO A 203 -30.73 -25.90 -22.34
C PRO A 203 -31.73 -25.34 -23.37
#